data_AF-A0A6B2ULG5-F1
#
_entry.id   AF-A0A6B2ULG5-F1
#
_cell.length_a   1.000
_cell.length_b   1.000
_cell.length_c   1.000
_cell.angle_alpha   90.00
_cell.angle_beta   90.00
_cell.angle_gamma   90.00
#
_symmetry.space_group_name_H-M   'P 1'
#
loop_
_entity.id
_entity.type
_entity.pdbx_description
1 polymer ?
#
loop_
_entity_poly.entity_id
_entity_poly.type
_entity_poly.pdbx_seq_one_letter_code
_entity_poly.pdbx_strand_id
1 'polypeptide(L)' 'RDWRGMEHIPADGGFITAVNHNSYLDPLSYGHFQYNTGRVPRLLAKAGLFKTPFVGMMLRGTGQIPVYRETTNAL' A
#
# COMPACT_ATOMS: atom_id res chain seq x y z
N ARG A 1 -13.83 14.97 5.53
CA ARG A 1 -12.88 14.39 4.54
C ARG A 1 -13.71 14.19 3.27
N ASP A 2 -13.38 14.81 2.14
CA ASP A 2 -14.11 14.65 0.88
C ASP A 2 -13.32 13.66 0.00
N TRP A 3 -13.88 12.46 -0.24
CA TRP A 3 -13.30 11.45 -1.12
C TRP A 3 -14.12 11.34 -2.38
N ARG A 4 -13.45 11.18 -3.51
CA ARG A 4 -14.07 10.99 -4.82
C ARG A 4 -13.45 9.78 -5.50
N GLY A 5 -14.23 9.09 -6.33
CA GLY A 5 -13.74 7.95 -7.11
C GLY A 5 -13.73 6.61 -6.37
N MET A 6 -14.37 6.49 -5.21
CA MET A 6 -14.48 5.20 -4.49
C MET A 6 -15.27 4.17 -5.30
N GLU A 7 -16.23 4.63 -6.11
CA GLU A 7 -17.03 3.86 -7.05
C GLU A 7 -16.21 3.14 -8.12
N HIS A 8 -14.95 3.55 -8.36
CA HIS A 8 -14.04 2.88 -9.28
C HIS A 8 -13.27 1.72 -8.64
N ILE A 9 -13.39 1.50 -7.32
CA ILE A 9 -12.75 0.36 -6.66
C ILE A 9 -13.62 -0.89 -6.89
N PRO A 10 -13.08 -1.96 -7.52
CA PRO A 10 -13.85 -3.18 -7.74
C PRO A 10 -14.32 -3.81 -6.42
N ALA A 11 -15.62 -4.14 -6.38
CA ALA A 11 -16.26 -4.79 -5.24
C ALA A 11 -15.73 -6.22 -5.05
N ASP A 12 -15.46 -6.91 -6.15
CA ASP A 12 -14.99 -8.28 -6.23
C ASP A 12 -13.72 -8.41 -7.10
N GLY A 13 -13.08 -9.58 -7.04
CA GLY A 13 -11.85 -9.88 -7.77
C GLY A 13 -10.59 -9.20 -7.20
N GLY A 14 -9.47 -9.37 -7.92
CA GLY A 14 -8.21 -8.69 -7.65
C GLY A 14 -8.09 -7.41 -8.49
N PHE A 15 -7.40 -6.40 -7.95
CA PHE A 15 -7.09 -5.19 -8.70
C PHE A 15 -5.74 -4.61 -8.28
N ILE A 16 -5.18 -3.78 -9.14
CA ILE A 16 -3.98 -2.99 -8.87
C ILE A 16 -4.39 -1.52 -8.92
N THR A 17 -3.95 -0.74 -7.95
CA THR A 17 -4.06 0.71 -8.01
C THR A 17 -2.69 1.34 -8.14
N ALA A 18 -2.54 2.18 -9.15
CA ALA A 18 -1.40 3.06 -9.31
C ALA A 18 -1.75 4.43 -8.73
N VAL A 19 -0.92 4.93 -7.81
CA VAL A 19 -1.10 6.22 -7.15
C VAL A 19 0.18 7.02 -7.32
N ASN A 20 0.04 8.31 -7.65
CA ASN A 20 1.19 9.22 -7.66
C ASN A 20 1.74 9.36 -6.24
N HIS A 21 3.07 9.38 -6.10
CA HIS A 21 3.73 9.56 -4.81
C HIS A 21 4.19 11.00 -4.63
N ASN A 22 3.35 11.84 -4.03
CA ASN A 22 3.55 13.27 -3.82
C ASN A 22 4.05 13.60 -2.41
N SER A 23 3.84 12.71 -1.42
CA SER A 23 4.16 12.95 -0.02
C SER A 23 4.46 11.67 0.75
N TYR A 24 5.25 11.78 1.83
CA TYR A 24 5.45 10.69 2.78
C TYR A 24 4.15 10.19 3.44
N LEU A 25 3.09 11.00 3.43
CA LEU A 25 1.78 10.65 3.97
C LEU A 25 0.89 9.87 2.99
N ASP A 26 1.32 9.65 1.75
CA ASP A 26 0.49 8.97 0.75
C ASP A 26 0.08 7.55 1.17
N PRO A 27 0.95 6.71 1.76
CA PRO A 27 0.55 5.38 2.22
C PRO A 27 -0.58 5.41 3.24
N LEU A 28 -0.60 6.42 4.12
CA LEU A 28 -1.65 6.59 5.13
C LEU A 28 -2.93 7.15 4.49
N SER A 29 -2.79 8.16 3.63
CA SER A 29 -3.91 8.82 2.96
C SER A 29 -4.66 7.86 2.03
N TYR A 30 -3.94 7.21 1.13
CA TYR A 30 -4.50 6.22 0.22
C TYR A 30 -4.96 4.97 0.98
N GLY A 31 -4.17 4.50 1.96
CA GLY A 31 -4.54 3.33 2.75
C GLY A 31 -5.88 3.52 3.46
N HIS A 32 -6.12 4.68 4.07
CA HIS A 32 -7.41 5.00 4.67
C HIS A 32 -8.52 5.19 3.63
N PHE A 33 -8.24 5.75 2.44
CA PHE A 33 -9.23 5.83 1.37
C PHE A 33 -9.70 4.45 0.91
N GLN A 34 -8.78 3.54 0.59
CA GLN A 34 -9.13 2.19 0.13
C GLN A 34 -9.78 1.36 1.24
N TYR A 35 -9.28 1.46 2.48
CA TYR A 35 -9.87 0.76 3.62
C TYR A 35 -11.35 1.12 3.80
N ASN A 36 -11.73 2.38 3.56
CA ASN A 36 -13.13 2.83 3.66
C ASN A 36 -14.05 2.27 2.57
N THR A 37 -13.52 1.63 1.52
CA THR A 37 -14.33 0.87 0.55
C THR A 37 -14.56 -0.59 0.97
N GLY A 38 -14.06 -0.98 2.15
CA GLY A 38 -14.07 -2.37 2.63
C GLY A 38 -12.95 -3.23 2.03
N ARG A 39 -12.02 -2.62 1.27
CA ARG A 39 -10.93 -3.31 0.58
C ARG A 39 -9.61 -2.97 1.27
N VAL A 40 -8.93 -3.96 1.84
CA VAL A 40 -7.68 -3.72 2.59
C VAL A 40 -6.52 -3.44 1.62
N PRO A 41 -5.79 -2.32 1.76
CA PRO A 41 -4.65 -1.99 0.91
C PRO A 41 -3.43 -2.86 1.21
N ARG A 42 -2.76 -3.32 0.14
CA ARG A 42 -1.46 -4.03 0.18
C ARG A 42 -0.47 -3.28 -0.70
N LEU A 43 0.28 -2.37 -0.09
CA LEU A 43 1.21 -1.49 -0.77
C LEU A 43 2.56 -2.17 -0.97
N LEU A 44 3.20 -1.81 -2.08
CA LEU A 44 4.58 -2.16 -2.38
C LEU A 44 5.51 -1.20 -1.63
N ALA A 45 6.31 -1.72 -0.71
CA ALA A 45 7.23 -0.94 0.11
C ALA A 45 8.67 -1.44 -0.03
N LYS A 46 9.66 -0.54 -0.06
CA LYS A 46 11.08 -0.92 -0.15
C LYS A 46 11.44 -1.93 0.95
N ALA A 47 12.04 -3.06 0.60
CA ALA A 47 12.35 -4.15 1.53
C ALA A 47 13.19 -3.71 2.74
N GLY A 48 14.03 -2.68 2.58
CA GLY A 48 14.77 -2.07 3.69
C GLY A 48 13.88 -1.57 4.83
N LEU A 49 12.67 -1.06 4.54
CA LEU A 49 11.73 -0.57 5.55
C LEU A 49 11.24 -1.70 6.48
N PHE A 50 11.24 -2.95 6.02
CA PHE A 50 10.86 -4.09 6.83
C PHE A 50 11.92 -4.43 7.89
N LYS A 51 13.16 -3.97 7.72
CA LYS A 51 14.23 -4.18 8.70
C LYS A 51 14.24 -3.12 9.81
N THR A 52 13.59 -1.98 9.59
CA THR A 52 13.48 -0.92 10.59
C THR A 52 12.59 -1.36 11.75
N PRO A 53 13.04 -1.28 13.02
CA PRO A 53 12.20 -1.57 14.18
C PRO A 53 10.89 -0.77 14.17
N PHE A 54 9.81 -1.34 14.73
CA PHE A 54 8.43 -0.82 14.71
C PHE A 54 7.81 -0.66 13.32
N VAL A 55 8.43 0.09 12.41
CA VAL A 55 7.97 0.25 11.02
C VAL A 55 7.84 -1.11 10.34
N GLY A 56 8.87 -1.95 10.43
CA GLY A 56 8.84 -3.29 9.88
C GLY A 56 7.83 -4.22 10.56
N MET A 57 7.59 -4.04 11.87
CA MET A 57 6.54 -4.78 12.58
C MET A 57 5.16 -4.42 12.04
N MET A 58 4.88 -3.13 11.86
CA MET A 58 3.62 -2.63 11.30
C MET A 58 3.43 -3.09 9.85
N LEU A 59 4.44 -2.96 9.00
CA LEU A 59 4.38 -3.41 7.61
C LEU A 59 4.10 -4.92 7.50
N ARG A 60 4.73 -5.75 8.35
CA ARG A 60 4.45 -7.19 8.42
C ARG A 60 3.05 -7.48 8.96
N GLY A 61 2.66 -6.86 10.07
CA GLY A 61 1.35 -7.07 10.69
C GLY A 61 0.19 -6.63 9.80
N THR A 62 0.42 -5.66 8.91
CA THR A 62 -0.55 -5.19 7.92
C THR A 62 -0.36 -5.84 6.54
N GLY A 63 0.46 -6.89 6.41
CA GLY A 63 0.60 -7.68 5.18
C GLY A 63 1.17 -6.95 3.96
N GLN A 64 1.92 -5.86 4.16
CA GLN A 64 2.50 -5.09 3.05
C GLN A 64 3.56 -5.91 2.30
N ILE A 65 3.81 -5.57 1.04
CA ILE A 65 4.63 -6.37 0.13
C ILE A 65 6.04 -5.74 0.00
N PRO A 66 7.12 -6.46 0.36
CA PRO A 66 8.48 -5.95 0.22
C PRO A 66 8.94 -5.98 -1.24
N VAL A 67 9.51 -4.87 -1.71
CA VAL A 67 10.18 -4.77 -3.03
C VAL A 67 11.67 -4.63 -2.85
N TYR A 68 12.43 -5.53 -3.46
CA TYR A 68 13.88 -5.54 -3.48
C TYR A 68 14.35 -4.77 -4.73
N ARG A 69 15.09 -3.68 -4.52
CA ARG A 69 15.70 -2.89 -5.62
C ARG A 69 17.15 -3.34 -5.80
N GLU A 70 17.66 -3.25 -7.03
CA GLU A 70 19.03 -3.67 -7.40
C GLU A 70 19.31 -5.20 -7.31
N THR A 71 18.26 -6.02 -7.41
CA THR A 71 18.38 -7.47 -7.57
C THR A 71 17.44 -7.91 -8.69
N THR A 72 17.88 -8.84 -9.55
CA THR A 72 17.07 -9.43 -10.65
C THR A 72 15.78 -10.09 -10.17
N ASN A 73 15.62 -10.34 -8.86
CA ASN A 73 14.36 -10.75 -8.24
C ASN A 73 13.43 -9.55 -7.99
N ALA A 74 12.97 -8.96 -9.09
CA ALA A 74 11.71 -8.22 -9.13
C ALA A 74 10.58 -9.20 -9.55
N LEU A 75 10.52 -10.37 -8.91
CA LEU A 75 9.49 -11.39 -9.06
C LEU A 75 8.70 -11.51 -7.76
#